data_AF-A0A2T6AED5-F1
#
_entry.id   AF-A0A2T6AED5-F1
#
_cell.length_a   1.000
_cell.length_b   1.000
_cell.length_c   1.000
_cell.angle_alpha   90.00
_cell.angle_beta   90.00
_cell.angle_gamma   90.00
#
_symmetry.space_group_name_H-M   'P 1'
#
loop_
_entity.id
_entity.type
_entity.pdbx_description
1 polymer ?
#
loop_
_entity_poly.entity_id
_entity_poly.type
_entity_poly.pdbx_seq_one_letter_code
_entity_poly.pdbx_strand_id
1 'polypeptide(L)'
;MKYWSFFLLFIFVGCKTSQFKEDIFLEGKSFENFRGYEPVDPVEFEDEIKIKNINGSLDSKAIKLLSREETLGFLNNETVLVSIGEFKQEGSLEYLPIAFSKKNTSYKITMDYMKYATLAKFSDQKFIGSRRVGVGLRLISLINTAEAGINISDLYSIGLAAKQGKLSGTLIIEVIGIKSKEVTSLIPLPSEINQTTIQNAMQALATIKSKIYDEETSLYPQVMAIKEYQGKEVIKDSDDLSPSSPEQDIADRSIQLQFGSIDFGSEEKEKEASRLLQDALLAALNKDVDRSISALEEYGEKFRKYNLNSMLRYLKDNRTALKNPDAAEWKEIYKIILKDHKDKLPEDIVARLEASI
;
A
#
# COMPACT_ATOMS: atom_id res chain seq x y z
N MET A 1 -26.30 30.59 66.18
CA MET A 1 -26.81 29.76 65.06
C MET A 1 -25.80 29.83 63.91
N LYS A 2 -25.68 28.74 63.17
CA LYS A 2 -24.53 28.29 62.36
C LYS A 2 -24.10 29.25 61.24
N TYR A 3 -22.79 29.49 61.13
CA TYR A 3 -22.12 29.98 59.93
C TYR A 3 -21.95 28.82 58.94
N TRP A 4 -22.40 29.00 57.70
CA TRP A 4 -22.19 28.03 56.62
C TRP A 4 -21.21 28.64 55.61
N SER A 5 -19.94 28.22 55.69
CA SER A 5 -18.95 28.45 54.64
C SER A 5 -19.27 27.57 53.45
N PHE A 6 -19.51 28.18 52.28
CA PHE A 6 -19.59 27.47 51.01
C PHE A 6 -18.21 27.54 50.34
N PHE A 7 -17.46 26.43 50.42
CA PHE A 7 -16.16 26.29 49.77
C PHE A 7 -16.40 25.91 48.31
N LEU A 8 -16.16 26.84 47.39
CA LEU A 8 -16.31 26.62 45.95
C LEU A 8 -15.05 25.88 45.44
N LEU A 9 -15.20 24.57 45.26
CA LEU A 9 -14.16 23.67 44.76
C LEU A 9 -13.97 23.93 43.25
N PHE A 10 -12.91 24.63 42.87
CA PHE A 10 -12.48 24.72 41.48
C PHE A 10 -11.96 23.35 41.02
N ILE A 11 -12.78 22.62 40.27
CA ILE A 11 -12.36 21.40 39.57
C ILE A 11 -11.50 21.85 38.39
N PHE A 12 -10.17 21.80 38.57
CA PHE A 12 -9.24 21.79 37.45
C PHE A 12 -9.45 20.48 36.69
N VAL A 13 -10.30 20.54 35.65
CA VAL A 13 -10.33 19.51 34.61
C VAL A 13 -9.00 19.63 33.88
N GLY A 14 -8.04 18.81 34.31
CA GLY A 14 -6.79 18.63 33.57
C GLY A 14 -7.15 18.15 32.16
N CYS A 15 -6.90 18.98 31.15
CA CYS A 15 -6.79 18.52 29.79
C CYS A 15 -5.75 17.40 29.79
N LYS A 16 -6.19 16.15 29.62
CA LYS A 16 -5.30 15.08 29.21
C LYS A 16 -4.82 15.44 27.81
N THR A 17 -3.67 16.09 27.74
CA THR A 17 -2.89 16.14 26.51
C THR A 17 -2.58 14.69 26.18
N SER A 18 -3.25 14.17 25.16
CA SER A 18 -2.98 12.86 24.57
C SER A 18 -1.49 12.82 24.21
N GLN A 19 -0.65 12.25 25.08
CA GLN A 19 0.73 11.95 24.76
C GLN A 19 0.73 10.85 23.70
N PHE A 20 0.92 11.25 22.46
CA PHE A 20 1.27 10.34 21.37
C PHE A 20 2.54 9.59 21.80
N LYS A 21 2.46 8.26 21.93
CA LYS A 21 3.59 7.45 22.37
C LYS A 21 4.61 7.34 21.23
N GLU A 22 5.82 7.83 21.48
CA GLU A 22 6.96 7.71 20.55
C GLU A 22 7.32 6.24 20.24
N ASP A 23 6.85 5.28 21.06
CA ASP A 23 7.02 3.84 20.89
C ASP A 23 6.58 3.33 19.51
N ILE A 24 5.58 3.96 18.87
CA ILE A 24 5.11 3.59 17.51
C ILE A 24 6.25 3.71 16.48
N PHE A 25 7.18 4.65 16.69
CA PHE A 25 8.34 4.82 15.81
C PHE A 25 9.51 3.87 16.16
N LEU A 26 9.56 3.37 17.39
CA LEU A 26 10.53 2.36 17.82
C LEU A 26 10.10 0.96 17.37
N GLU A 27 8.81 0.64 17.45
CA GLU A 27 8.22 -0.60 16.93
C GLU A 27 8.26 -0.65 15.39
N GLY A 28 8.17 0.52 14.73
CA GLY A 28 8.18 0.61 13.27
C GLY A 28 9.47 0.20 12.57
N LYS A 29 10.63 0.21 13.29
CA LYS A 29 12.01 0.06 12.77
C LYS A 29 12.36 0.99 11.58
N SER A 30 13.60 1.45 11.52
CA SER A 30 14.09 2.14 10.32
C SER A 30 14.19 1.16 9.15
N PHE A 31 13.82 1.61 7.96
CA PHE A 31 13.53 0.82 6.78
C PHE A 31 14.78 0.23 6.10
N GLU A 32 15.12 -1.01 6.45
CA GLU A 32 15.88 -1.90 5.55
C GLU A 32 14.96 -2.66 4.56
N ASN A 33 13.62 -2.46 4.60
CA ASN A 33 12.65 -3.35 3.95
C ASN A 33 11.55 -2.62 3.13
N PHE A 34 11.84 -1.52 2.41
CA PHE A 34 10.86 -0.90 1.51
C PHE A 34 10.60 -1.80 0.32
N ARG A 35 9.52 -2.58 0.41
CA ARG A 35 9.09 -3.50 -0.65
C ARG A 35 8.13 -2.84 -1.65
N GLY A 36 7.82 -1.56 -1.46
CA GLY A 36 7.00 -0.74 -2.36
C GLY A 36 7.78 -0.22 -3.57
N TYR A 37 7.09 0.53 -4.43
CA TYR A 37 7.75 1.31 -5.48
C TYR A 37 8.15 2.66 -4.92
N GLU A 38 9.42 3.01 -5.05
CA GLU A 38 9.96 4.31 -4.65
C GLU A 38 9.76 5.31 -5.78
N PRO A 39 9.15 6.47 -5.50
CA PRO A 39 9.02 7.52 -6.51
C PRO A 39 10.41 8.07 -6.83
N VAL A 40 10.73 8.11 -8.13
CA VAL A 40 11.97 8.71 -8.63
C VAL A 40 11.67 9.95 -9.44
N ASP A 41 12.65 10.84 -9.57
CA ASP A 41 12.52 11.98 -10.46
C ASP A 41 12.20 11.48 -11.88
N PRO A 42 11.20 12.04 -12.57
CA PRO A 42 10.78 11.52 -13.85
C PRO A 42 11.89 11.60 -14.89
N VAL A 43 12.21 10.45 -15.50
CA VAL A 43 13.19 10.36 -16.59
C VAL A 43 12.52 9.77 -17.82
N GLU A 44 12.87 10.28 -19.01
CA GLU A 44 12.37 9.73 -20.27
C GLU A 44 12.64 8.23 -20.39
N PHE A 45 11.63 7.50 -20.83
CA PHE A 45 11.76 6.09 -21.16
C PHE A 45 12.11 5.96 -22.64
N GLU A 46 13.24 5.32 -22.96
CA GLU A 46 13.76 5.25 -24.33
C GLU A 46 13.70 3.85 -24.94
N ASP A 47 13.38 2.83 -24.16
CA ASP A 47 13.38 1.45 -24.66
C ASP A 47 12.29 1.22 -25.71
N GLU A 48 12.54 0.24 -26.57
CA GLU A 48 11.54 -0.28 -27.51
C GLU A 48 10.56 -1.21 -26.80
N ILE A 49 9.30 -1.15 -27.22
CA ILE A 49 8.25 -2.05 -26.73
C ILE A 49 7.68 -2.88 -27.89
N LYS A 50 7.23 -4.10 -27.56
CA LYS A 50 6.57 -4.99 -28.52
C LYS A 50 5.09 -4.67 -28.62
N ILE A 51 4.62 -4.30 -29.80
CA ILE A 51 3.21 -3.99 -30.06
C ILE A 51 2.65 -4.98 -31.08
N LYS A 52 1.40 -5.39 -30.87
CA LYS A 52 0.69 -6.25 -31.81
C LYS A 52 0.23 -5.42 -33.03
N ASN A 53 0.73 -5.75 -34.21
CA ASN A 53 0.30 -5.17 -35.47
C ASN A 53 -1.10 -5.70 -35.87
N ILE A 54 -1.74 -5.03 -36.83
CA ILE A 54 -3.02 -5.37 -37.46
C ILE A 54 -3.02 -6.82 -37.99
N ASN A 55 -1.87 -7.31 -38.44
CA ASN A 55 -1.68 -8.67 -38.95
C ASN A 55 -1.48 -9.73 -37.84
N GLY A 56 -1.45 -9.31 -36.56
CA GLY A 56 -1.26 -10.18 -35.40
C GLY A 56 0.19 -10.50 -35.04
N SER A 57 1.19 -10.03 -35.80
CA SER A 57 2.62 -10.09 -35.47
C SER A 57 2.98 -9.10 -34.37
N LEU A 58 4.05 -9.37 -33.61
CA LEU A 58 4.62 -8.43 -32.64
C LEU A 58 5.77 -7.67 -33.28
N ASP A 59 5.63 -6.35 -33.41
CA ASP A 59 6.66 -5.48 -33.94
C ASP A 59 7.31 -4.68 -32.79
N SER A 60 8.63 -4.50 -32.86
CA SER A 60 9.36 -3.65 -31.91
C SER A 60 9.25 -2.19 -32.34
N LYS A 61 8.82 -1.31 -31.44
CA LYS A 61 8.64 0.12 -31.73
C LYS A 61 9.11 0.96 -30.56
N ALA A 62 9.88 2.00 -30.85
CA ALA A 62 10.28 2.99 -29.84
C ALA A 62 9.05 3.69 -29.26
N ILE A 63 9.02 3.90 -27.94
CA ILE A 63 7.85 4.48 -27.25
C ILE A 63 7.50 5.89 -27.78
N LYS A 64 8.49 6.64 -28.25
CA LYS A 64 8.35 8.01 -28.78
C LYS A 64 7.60 8.03 -30.12
N LEU A 65 7.48 6.89 -30.81
CA LEU A 65 6.84 6.77 -32.12
C LEU A 65 5.42 6.21 -32.04
N LEU A 66 4.94 5.91 -30.84
CA LEU A 66 3.61 5.32 -30.66
C LEU A 66 2.51 6.32 -31.00
N SER A 67 1.44 5.81 -31.59
CA SER A 67 0.18 6.55 -31.61
C SER A 67 -0.33 6.73 -30.18
N ARG A 68 -1.27 7.64 -30.03
CA ARG A 68 -1.93 7.89 -28.75
C ARG A 68 -2.66 6.64 -28.24
N GLU A 69 -3.36 5.94 -29.12
CA GLU A 69 -4.09 4.71 -28.82
C GLU A 69 -3.14 3.58 -28.44
N GLU A 70 -2.04 3.42 -29.17
CA GLU A 70 -0.97 2.47 -28.84
C GLU A 70 -0.38 2.78 -27.45
N THR A 71 -0.14 4.07 -27.15
CA THR A 71 0.37 4.51 -25.85
C THR A 71 -0.64 4.21 -24.74
N LEU A 72 -1.91 4.56 -24.91
CA LEU A 72 -2.95 4.28 -23.92
C LEU A 72 -3.16 2.77 -23.72
N GLY A 73 -3.04 1.97 -24.77
CA GLY A 73 -3.09 0.51 -24.71
C GLY A 73 -1.88 -0.09 -23.98
N PHE A 74 -0.69 0.50 -24.15
CA PHE A 74 0.50 0.14 -23.38
C PHE A 74 0.35 0.49 -21.89
N LEU A 75 -0.20 1.67 -21.57
CA LEU A 75 -0.42 2.15 -20.20
C LEU A 75 -1.70 1.54 -19.58
N ASN A 76 -1.71 0.22 -19.44
CA ASN A 76 -2.87 -0.57 -19.06
C ASN A 76 -3.19 -0.58 -17.56
N ASN A 77 -2.31 -0.06 -16.70
CA ASN A 77 -2.56 0.03 -15.25
C ASN A 77 -2.83 1.47 -14.84
N GLU A 78 -3.52 1.63 -13.72
CA GLU A 78 -3.79 2.92 -13.10
C GLU A 78 -3.67 2.77 -11.57
N THR A 79 -3.08 3.74 -10.89
CA THR A 79 -2.96 3.70 -9.42
C THR A 79 -2.89 5.10 -8.82
N VAL A 80 -3.22 5.17 -7.53
CA VAL A 80 -2.88 6.30 -6.66
C VAL A 80 -1.98 5.75 -5.56
N LEU A 81 -0.82 6.36 -5.35
CA LEU A 81 0.17 5.93 -4.36
C LEU A 81 0.57 7.12 -3.49
N VAL A 82 0.64 6.91 -2.18
CA VAL A 82 1.25 7.86 -1.24
C VAL A 82 2.54 7.26 -0.71
N SER A 83 3.64 8.00 -0.83
CA SER A 83 4.95 7.65 -0.30
C SER A 83 5.40 8.74 0.67
N ILE A 84 5.84 8.34 1.87
CA ILE A 84 6.27 9.26 2.92
C ILE A 84 7.75 9.03 3.16
N GLY A 85 8.57 10.02 2.84
CA GLY A 85 9.99 10.02 3.18
C GLY A 85 10.28 10.97 4.35
N GLU A 86 11.00 10.49 5.36
CA GLU A 86 11.55 11.29 6.46
C GLU A 86 12.96 11.76 6.11
N PHE A 87 13.24 13.06 6.23
CA PHE A 87 14.61 13.57 6.11
C PHE A 87 15.39 13.29 7.40
N LYS A 88 16.55 12.65 7.28
CA LYS A 88 17.47 12.45 8.40
C LYS A 88 18.39 13.64 8.56
N GLN A 89 19.04 13.71 9.73
CA GLN A 89 20.03 14.75 10.05
C GLN A 89 21.21 14.77 9.04
N GLU A 90 21.45 13.65 8.36
CA GLU A 90 22.49 13.50 7.34
C GLU A 90 22.02 13.88 5.92
N GLY A 91 20.78 14.35 5.76
CA GLY A 91 20.19 14.73 4.47
C GLY A 91 19.68 13.56 3.63
N SER A 92 19.81 12.32 4.11
CA SER A 92 19.21 11.14 3.48
C SER A 92 17.70 11.10 3.69
N LEU A 93 16.99 10.48 2.74
CA LEU A 93 15.54 10.28 2.78
C LEU A 93 15.26 8.82 3.13
N GLU A 94 14.49 8.57 4.18
CA GLU A 94 14.07 7.23 4.59
C GLU A 94 12.56 7.08 4.42
N TYR A 95 12.10 6.12 3.61
CA TYR A 95 10.68 5.88 3.40
C TYR A 95 10.05 5.14 4.57
N LEU A 96 8.94 5.67 5.08
CA LEU A 96 8.22 5.15 6.24
C LEU A 96 6.92 4.45 5.83
N PRO A 97 6.51 3.38 6.54
CA PRO A 97 5.21 2.75 6.35
C PRO A 97 4.13 3.42 7.23
N ILE A 98 4.56 4.27 8.16
CA ILE A 98 3.72 4.91 9.17
C ILE A 98 3.26 6.26 8.66
N ALA A 99 1.96 6.49 8.76
CA ALA A 99 1.28 7.71 8.32
C ALA A 99 1.34 8.88 9.33
N PHE A 100 1.93 8.70 10.51
CA PHE A 100 1.93 9.70 11.58
C PHE A 100 3.27 10.42 11.71
N SER A 101 3.22 11.73 11.97
CA SER A 101 4.41 12.55 12.15
C SER A 101 5.06 12.39 13.51
N LYS A 102 6.38 12.53 13.55
CA LYS A 102 7.16 12.88 14.74
C LYS A 102 7.13 14.39 14.93
N LYS A 103 7.50 14.84 16.13
CA LYS A 103 7.70 16.26 16.43
C LYS A 103 9.01 16.76 15.80
N ASN A 104 9.05 18.01 15.34
CA ASN A 104 10.25 18.68 14.82
C ASN A 104 10.95 17.87 13.72
N THR A 105 10.18 17.25 12.83
CA THR A 105 10.70 16.36 11.79
C THR A 105 10.26 16.83 10.41
N SER A 106 11.15 16.71 9.44
CA SER A 106 10.92 17.12 8.06
C SER A 106 10.53 15.91 7.21
N TYR A 107 9.52 16.06 6.36
CA TYR A 107 9.02 15.00 5.50
C TYR A 107 8.87 15.46 4.05
N LYS A 108 9.15 14.55 3.11
CA LYS A 108 8.73 14.61 1.71
C LYS A 108 7.60 13.61 1.51
N ILE A 109 6.37 14.10 1.40
CA ILE A 109 5.21 13.27 1.07
C ILE A 109 4.96 13.41 -0.41
N THR A 110 4.95 12.28 -1.12
CA THR A 110 4.73 12.21 -2.56
C THR A 110 3.43 11.45 -2.81
N MET A 111 2.46 12.12 -3.45
CA MET A 111 1.19 11.52 -3.85
C MET A 111 1.13 11.47 -5.36
N ASP A 112 1.17 10.26 -5.89
CA ASP A 112 1.20 10.00 -7.32
C ASP A 112 -0.14 9.47 -7.80
N TYR A 113 -0.67 10.09 -8.83
CA TYR A 113 -1.62 9.46 -9.74
C TYR A 113 -0.86 9.02 -10.99
N MET A 114 -0.92 7.73 -11.34
CA MET A 114 -0.17 7.19 -12.48
C MET A 114 -1.07 6.35 -13.36
N LYS A 115 -0.99 6.57 -14.68
CA LYS A 115 -1.42 5.62 -15.72
C LYS A 115 -0.15 5.02 -16.33
N TYR A 116 0.08 3.73 -16.11
CA TYR A 116 1.41 3.14 -16.26
C TYR A 116 1.40 1.69 -16.74
N ALA A 117 2.55 1.26 -17.24
CA ALA A 117 2.92 -0.14 -17.42
C ALA A 117 4.00 -0.51 -16.39
N THR A 118 3.97 -1.74 -15.90
CA THR A 118 5.06 -2.29 -15.08
C THR A 118 6.02 -3.04 -15.98
N LEU A 119 7.28 -2.64 -15.98
CA LEU A 119 8.33 -3.28 -16.77
C LEU A 119 9.38 -3.89 -15.85
N ALA A 120 9.72 -5.15 -16.09
CA ALA A 120 10.83 -5.81 -15.41
C ALA A 120 12.17 -5.19 -15.87
N LYS A 121 13.10 -5.06 -14.93
CA LYS A 121 14.47 -4.59 -15.14
C LYS A 121 15.41 -5.78 -14.98
N PHE A 122 16.26 -5.99 -15.97
CA PHE A 122 17.25 -7.05 -15.99
C PHE A 122 18.65 -6.47 -16.11
N SER A 123 19.63 -7.12 -15.48
CA SER A 123 21.07 -6.89 -15.69
C SER A 123 21.72 -8.25 -15.87
N ASP A 124 22.48 -8.45 -16.94
CA ASP A 124 23.09 -9.74 -17.29
C ASP A 124 22.11 -10.93 -17.22
N GLN A 125 20.89 -10.72 -17.75
CA GLN A 125 19.77 -11.68 -17.72
C GLN A 125 19.21 -12.00 -16.32
N LYS A 126 19.75 -11.39 -15.26
CA LYS A 126 19.23 -11.49 -13.89
C LYS A 126 18.17 -10.42 -13.66
N PHE A 127 17.03 -10.81 -13.11
CA PHE A 127 16.02 -9.86 -12.66
C PHE A 127 16.58 -9.04 -11.48
N ILE A 128 16.58 -7.72 -11.63
CA ILE A 128 17.10 -6.78 -10.61
C ILE A 128 16.01 -5.83 -10.10
N GLY A 129 14.76 -6.03 -10.51
CA GLY A 129 13.63 -5.23 -10.05
C GLY A 129 12.66 -4.85 -11.16
N SER A 130 11.85 -3.84 -10.93
CA SER A 130 10.86 -3.36 -11.88
C SER A 130 10.74 -1.84 -11.84
N ARG A 131 10.24 -1.26 -12.94
CA ARG A 131 9.94 0.16 -13.05
C ARG A 131 8.51 0.38 -13.51
N ARG A 132 7.88 1.42 -12.97
CA ARG A 132 6.60 1.94 -13.45
C ARG A 132 6.88 3.02 -14.50
N VAL A 133 6.46 2.75 -15.73
CA VAL A 133 6.63 3.64 -16.86
C VAL A 133 5.27 4.15 -17.29
N GLY A 134 5.09 5.47 -17.28
CA GLY A 134 3.77 6.02 -17.54
C GLY A 134 3.72 7.53 -17.56
N VAL A 135 2.49 8.01 -17.54
CA VAL A 135 2.15 9.43 -17.44
C VAL A 135 1.31 9.63 -16.18
N GLY A 136 1.31 10.84 -15.66
CA GLY A 136 0.54 11.09 -14.47
C GLY A 136 0.78 12.44 -13.84
N LEU A 137 0.43 12.50 -12.57
CA LEU A 137 0.47 13.69 -11.76
C LEU A 137 1.13 13.34 -10.45
N ARG A 138 2.02 14.20 -9.99
CA ARG A 138 2.70 14.06 -8.72
C ARG A 138 2.50 15.30 -7.89
N LEU A 139 2.06 15.10 -6.67
CA LEU A 139 1.94 16.14 -5.68
C LEU A 139 2.97 15.88 -4.59
N ILE A 140 3.81 16.87 -4.31
CA ILE A 140 4.88 16.79 -3.31
C ILE A 140 4.59 17.81 -2.22
N SER A 141 4.37 17.32 -1.01
CA SER A 141 4.31 18.15 0.20
C SER A 141 5.63 18.06 0.92
N LEU A 142 6.37 19.17 0.95
CA LEU A 142 7.57 19.32 1.76
C LEU A 142 7.16 19.99 3.07
N ILE A 143 7.13 19.23 4.17
CA ILE A 143 6.62 19.73 5.45
C ILE A 143 7.66 19.66 6.56
N ASN A 144 7.52 20.56 7.52
CA ASN A 144 8.18 20.54 8.82
C ASN A 144 7.11 20.50 9.90
N THR A 145 7.15 19.52 10.79
CA THR A 145 6.15 19.36 11.84
C THR A 145 6.60 20.02 13.14
N ALA A 146 5.71 20.79 13.77
CA ALA A 146 5.91 21.35 15.11
C ALA A 146 5.38 20.41 16.21
N GLU A 147 4.49 19.48 15.85
CA GLU A 147 3.86 18.51 16.73
C GLU A 147 3.93 17.08 16.15
N ALA A 148 3.85 16.08 17.03
CA ALA A 148 3.74 14.66 16.66
C ALA A 148 2.27 14.24 16.49
N GLY A 149 2.06 13.08 15.88
CA GLY A 149 0.74 12.46 15.75
C GLY A 149 -0.14 13.07 14.66
N ILE A 150 0.42 13.90 13.77
CA ILE A 150 -0.31 14.42 12.61
C ILE A 150 -0.37 13.31 11.56
N ASN A 151 -1.57 13.00 11.06
CA ASN A 151 -1.69 12.14 9.89
C ASN A 151 -1.17 12.89 8.64
N ILE A 152 -0.05 12.40 8.11
CA ILE A 152 0.65 12.93 6.94
C ILE A 152 0.48 12.04 5.70
N SER A 153 -0.37 11.00 5.74
CA SER A 153 -0.74 10.22 4.55
C SER A 153 -1.89 10.84 3.76
N ASP A 154 -2.54 11.88 4.28
CA ASP A 154 -3.72 12.51 3.70
C ASP A 154 -3.56 14.03 3.63
N LEU A 155 -3.86 14.62 2.47
CA LEU A 155 -3.67 16.06 2.25
C LEU A 155 -4.62 16.91 3.08
N TYR A 156 -5.85 16.44 3.30
CA TYR A 156 -6.80 17.19 4.10
C TYR A 156 -6.31 17.34 5.55
N SER A 157 -5.82 16.24 6.12
CA SER A 157 -5.19 16.20 7.45
C SER A 157 -3.96 17.12 7.52
N ILE A 158 -3.11 17.10 6.50
CA ILE A 158 -1.96 18.01 6.38
C ILE A 158 -2.42 19.48 6.36
N GLY A 159 -3.43 19.81 5.55
CA GLY A 159 -3.96 21.18 5.43
C GLY A 159 -4.60 21.69 6.71
N LEU A 160 -5.31 20.82 7.44
CA LEU A 160 -5.88 21.15 8.74
C LEU A 160 -4.79 21.40 9.78
N ALA A 161 -3.77 20.56 9.82
CA ALA A 161 -2.62 20.72 10.71
C ALA A 161 -1.83 22.00 10.40
N ALA A 162 -1.66 22.35 9.12
CA ALA A 162 -1.04 23.61 8.71
C ALA A 162 -1.82 24.82 9.23
N LYS A 163 -3.15 24.82 9.06
CA LYS A 163 -4.04 25.89 9.57
C LYS A 163 -3.95 26.04 11.09
N GLN A 164 -3.70 24.94 11.82
CA GLN A 164 -3.54 24.94 13.27
C GLN A 164 -2.12 25.32 13.72
N GLY A 165 -1.18 25.61 12.79
CA GLY A 165 0.21 25.90 13.10
C GLY A 165 1.02 24.69 13.57
N LYS A 166 0.49 23.47 13.38
CA LYS A 166 1.13 22.22 13.82
C LYS A 166 2.17 21.69 12.83
N LEU A 167 2.12 22.18 11.60
CA LEU A 167 3.14 21.99 10.59
C LEU A 167 3.20 23.21 9.68
N SER A 168 4.29 23.35 8.94
CA SER A 168 4.45 24.31 7.85
C SER A 168 5.09 23.63 6.66
N GLY A 169 4.95 24.20 5.47
CA GLY A 169 5.53 23.59 4.29
C GLY A 169 5.06 24.18 2.97
N THR A 170 5.50 23.55 1.89
CA THR A 170 5.20 23.95 0.51
C THR A 170 4.64 22.78 -0.27
N LEU A 171 3.67 23.10 -1.12
CA LEU A 171 3.06 22.17 -2.06
C LEU A 171 3.66 22.38 -3.45
N ILE A 172 4.10 21.29 -4.08
CA ILE A 172 4.59 21.27 -5.46
C ILE A 172 3.69 20.31 -6.25
N ILE A 173 3.35 20.69 -7.48
CA ILE A 173 2.63 19.83 -8.41
C ILE A 173 3.48 19.65 -9.66
N GLU A 174 3.61 18.41 -10.08
CA GLU A 174 4.31 18.00 -11.29
C GLU A 174 3.35 17.28 -12.22
N VAL A 175 3.34 17.70 -13.48
CA VAL A 175 2.67 16.99 -14.57
C VAL A 175 3.73 16.16 -15.29
N ILE A 176 3.55 14.85 -15.30
CA ILE A 176 4.56 13.90 -15.76
C ILE A 176 4.11 13.30 -17.08
N GLY A 177 4.84 13.60 -18.16
CA GLY A 177 4.60 12.98 -19.46
C GLY A 177 3.28 13.36 -20.15
N ILE A 178 2.60 14.42 -19.71
CA ILE A 178 1.35 14.91 -20.32
C ILE A 178 1.61 16.28 -20.93
N LYS A 179 1.38 16.41 -22.25
CA LYS A 179 1.55 17.67 -22.98
C LYS A 179 0.23 18.08 -23.63
N SER A 180 -0.34 19.17 -23.13
CA SER A 180 -1.52 19.83 -23.70
C SER A 180 -1.50 21.31 -23.31
N LYS A 181 -2.02 22.18 -24.18
CA LYS A 181 -2.15 23.62 -23.90
C LYS A 181 -3.04 23.86 -22.67
N GLU A 182 -4.11 23.09 -22.57
CA GLU A 182 -5.06 23.21 -21.47
C GLU A 182 -4.43 22.75 -20.15
N VAL A 183 -3.68 21.64 -20.19
CA VAL A 183 -2.96 21.14 -19.01
C VAL A 183 -1.99 22.19 -18.46
N THR A 184 -1.21 22.85 -19.32
CA THR A 184 -0.28 23.92 -18.89
C THR A 184 -0.99 25.06 -18.15
N SER A 185 -2.20 25.45 -18.57
CA SER A 185 -2.96 26.53 -17.92
C SER A 185 -3.55 26.15 -16.56
N LEU A 186 -3.61 24.85 -16.25
CA LEU A 186 -4.21 24.32 -15.02
C LEU A 186 -3.19 24.09 -13.91
N ILE A 187 -1.89 24.12 -14.20
CA ILE A 187 -0.85 23.86 -13.20
C ILE A 187 -0.78 25.03 -12.21
N PRO A 188 -1.13 24.83 -10.93
CA PRO A 188 -1.03 25.90 -9.95
C PRO A 188 0.44 26.19 -9.63
N LEU A 189 0.73 27.46 -9.32
CA LEU A 189 2.05 27.83 -8.84
C LEU A 189 2.30 27.24 -7.44
N PRO A 190 3.55 26.86 -7.13
CA PRO A 190 3.92 26.44 -5.77
C PRO A 190 3.49 27.48 -4.75
N SER A 191 2.90 27.01 -3.65
CA SER A 191 2.40 27.88 -2.59
C SER A 191 2.47 27.19 -1.23
N GLU A 192 2.34 28.00 -0.18
CA GLU A 192 2.27 27.51 1.18
C GLU A 192 1.13 26.49 1.32
N ILE A 193 1.40 25.43 2.08
CA ILE A 193 0.40 24.41 2.38
C ILE A 193 -0.68 25.01 3.28
N ASN A 194 -1.89 25.06 2.75
CA ASN A 194 -3.11 25.34 3.51
C ASN A 194 -4.30 24.66 2.84
N GLN A 195 -5.45 24.70 3.51
CA GLN A 195 -6.68 24.06 3.04
C GLN A 195 -7.09 24.52 1.63
N THR A 196 -6.98 25.82 1.33
CA THR A 196 -7.34 26.39 0.02
C THR A 196 -6.37 25.93 -1.07
N THR A 197 -5.07 25.98 -0.81
CA THR A 197 -4.03 25.50 -1.74
C THR A 197 -4.24 24.02 -2.08
N ILE A 198 -4.53 23.19 -1.08
CA ILE A 198 -4.80 21.76 -1.28
C ILE A 198 -6.08 21.55 -2.11
N GLN A 199 -7.15 22.29 -1.82
CA GLN A 199 -8.39 22.19 -2.60
C GLN A 199 -8.18 22.57 -4.07
N ASN A 200 -7.48 23.68 -4.32
CA ASN A 200 -7.15 24.14 -5.67
C ASN A 200 -6.27 23.12 -6.40
N ALA A 201 -5.28 22.54 -5.71
CA ALA A 201 -4.43 21.49 -6.24
C ALA A 201 -5.26 20.25 -6.64
N MET A 202 -6.13 19.75 -5.75
CA MET A 202 -6.97 18.59 -6.04
C MET A 202 -7.92 18.83 -7.21
N GLN A 203 -8.49 20.03 -7.33
CA GLN A 203 -9.34 20.40 -8.47
C GLN A 203 -8.54 20.43 -9.77
N ALA A 204 -7.37 21.08 -9.78
CA ALA A 204 -6.48 21.10 -10.94
C ALA A 204 -6.07 19.69 -11.37
N LEU A 205 -5.70 18.84 -10.41
CA LEU A 205 -5.34 17.45 -10.66
C LEU A 205 -6.49 16.65 -11.26
N ALA A 206 -7.72 16.82 -10.76
CA ALA A 206 -8.90 16.16 -11.32
C ALA A 206 -9.16 16.58 -12.77
N THR A 207 -9.03 17.88 -13.07
CA THR A 207 -9.17 18.38 -14.44
C THR A 207 -8.04 17.88 -15.34
N ILE A 208 -6.78 17.92 -14.92
CA ILE A 208 -5.66 17.40 -15.72
C ILE A 208 -5.81 15.89 -15.96
N LYS A 209 -6.27 15.14 -14.97
CA LYS A 209 -6.55 13.71 -15.10
C LYS A 209 -7.58 13.44 -16.20
N SER A 210 -8.66 14.22 -16.30
CA SER A 210 -9.64 14.03 -17.38
C SER A 210 -9.02 14.32 -18.76
N LYS A 211 -8.11 15.29 -18.85
CA LYS A 211 -7.41 15.67 -20.08
C LYS A 211 -6.44 14.62 -20.62
N ILE A 212 -6.09 13.59 -19.83
CA ILE A 212 -5.27 12.47 -20.31
C ILE A 212 -5.94 11.77 -21.50
N TYR A 213 -7.28 11.75 -21.55
CA TYR A 213 -8.07 11.05 -22.56
C TYR A 213 -8.46 11.91 -23.78
N ASP A 214 -8.25 13.22 -23.73
CA ASP A 214 -8.56 14.14 -24.84
C ASP A 214 -7.65 13.90 -26.05
N GLU A 215 -8.22 14.00 -27.27
CA GLU A 215 -7.54 13.71 -28.54
C GLU A 215 -6.33 14.62 -28.79
N GLU A 216 -6.40 15.86 -28.32
CA GLU A 216 -5.35 16.88 -28.44
C GLU A 216 -4.20 16.73 -27.44
N THR A 217 -4.32 15.81 -26.48
CA THR A 217 -3.29 15.57 -25.47
C THR A 217 -2.27 14.57 -25.98
N SER A 218 -1.01 14.99 -26.04
CA SER A 218 0.13 14.12 -26.34
C SER A 218 0.69 13.49 -25.07
N LEU A 219 1.01 12.20 -25.12
CA LEU A 219 1.53 11.42 -23.99
C LEU A 219 2.98 11.00 -24.25
N TYR A 220 3.84 11.24 -23.26
CA TYR A 220 5.27 10.92 -23.28
C TYR A 220 5.60 10.12 -22.02
N PRO A 221 5.47 8.78 -22.03
CA PRO A 221 5.69 7.98 -20.84
C PRO A 221 7.11 8.13 -20.28
N GLN A 222 7.21 8.26 -18.97
CA GLN A 222 8.45 8.44 -18.22
C GLN A 222 8.56 7.39 -17.11
N VAL A 223 9.77 7.11 -16.65
CA VAL A 223 10.00 6.29 -15.46
C VAL A 223 9.58 7.10 -14.23
N MET A 224 8.53 6.66 -13.54
CA MET A 224 7.94 7.42 -12.41
C MET A 224 8.31 6.82 -11.05
N ALA A 225 8.49 5.50 -10.99
CA ALA A 225 8.83 4.80 -9.77
C ALA A 225 9.61 3.52 -10.06
N ILE A 226 10.50 3.14 -9.15
CA ILE A 226 11.32 1.93 -9.26
C ILE A 226 11.12 1.05 -8.04
N LYS A 227 11.32 -0.25 -8.23
CA LYS A 227 11.43 -1.22 -7.14
C LYS A 227 12.66 -2.05 -7.42
N GLU A 228 13.67 -1.93 -6.57
CA GLU A 228 14.87 -2.75 -6.68
C GLU A 228 14.64 -4.12 -6.04
N TYR A 229 15.22 -5.15 -6.66
CA TYR A 229 15.26 -6.48 -6.08
C TYR A 229 16.59 -6.64 -5.34
N GLN A 230 16.54 -6.54 -4.01
CA GLN A 230 17.69 -6.92 -3.17
C GLN A 230 17.82 -8.44 -3.21
N GLY A 231 18.68 -8.93 -4.09
CA GLY A 231 19.01 -10.35 -4.15
C GLY A 231 19.73 -10.78 -2.88
N LYS A 232 18.98 -11.20 -1.85
CA LYS A 232 19.53 -12.20 -0.94
C LYS A 232 19.71 -13.45 -1.78
N GLU A 233 20.97 -13.84 -1.99
CA GLU A 233 21.29 -15.17 -2.47
C GLU A 233 20.53 -16.16 -1.58
N VAL A 234 19.65 -16.94 -2.21
CA VAL A 234 19.22 -18.18 -1.59
C VAL A 234 20.48 -19.03 -1.54
N ILE A 235 21.16 -19.04 -0.39
CA ILE A 235 22.15 -20.05 -0.09
C ILE A 235 21.40 -21.37 -0.21
N LYS A 236 21.62 -22.06 -1.33
CA LYS A 236 21.37 -23.50 -1.39
C LYS A 236 22.44 -24.10 -0.50
N ASP A 237 22.10 -24.34 0.76
CA ASP A 237 22.85 -25.32 1.53
C ASP A 237 22.59 -26.66 0.83
N SER A 238 23.59 -27.06 0.05
CA SER A 238 23.73 -28.39 -0.51
C SER A 238 24.02 -29.37 0.61
N ASP A 239 23.37 -30.53 0.49
CA ASP A 239 23.74 -31.81 1.08
C ASP A 239 23.73 -31.88 2.61
N ASP A 240 22.56 -32.18 3.17
CA ASP A 240 22.49 -33.36 4.03
C ASP A 240 21.13 -34.07 3.92
N LEU A 241 21.18 -35.29 3.40
CA LEU A 241 20.07 -36.23 3.36
C LEU A 241 19.96 -36.91 4.73
N SER A 242 18.94 -36.56 5.51
CA SER A 242 18.36 -37.52 6.46
C SER A 242 16.85 -37.31 6.60
N PRO A 243 16.05 -38.39 6.48
CA PRO A 243 14.60 -38.30 6.57
C PRO A 243 14.16 -38.50 8.03
N SER A 244 13.58 -37.47 8.65
CA SER A 244 12.88 -37.64 9.92
C SER A 244 11.57 -36.86 9.95
N SER A 245 10.48 -37.63 9.84
CA SER A 245 9.12 -37.46 10.37
C SER A 245 8.35 -36.13 10.15
N PRO A 246 7.14 -36.18 9.53
CA PRO A 246 6.28 -35.03 9.35
C PRO A 246 5.40 -34.81 10.60
N GLU A 247 5.96 -34.28 11.68
CA GLU A 247 5.17 -33.86 12.84
C GLU A 247 6.04 -32.99 13.74
N GLN A 248 6.16 -31.70 13.43
CA GLN A 248 6.58 -30.69 14.40
C GLN A 248 6.12 -29.29 13.98
N ASP A 249 5.11 -28.83 14.72
CA ASP A 249 4.69 -27.44 14.98
C ASP A 249 4.82 -26.41 13.86
N ILE A 250 3.68 -26.16 13.20
CA ILE A 250 3.40 -24.87 12.55
C ILE A 250 3.11 -23.86 13.67
N ALA A 251 4.15 -23.47 14.40
CA ALA A 251 4.20 -22.24 15.18
C ALA A 251 4.66 -21.09 14.28
N ASP A 252 4.18 -21.04 13.05
CA ASP A 252 4.56 -20.02 12.10
C ASP A 252 3.67 -18.78 12.28
N ARG A 253 4.20 -17.79 13.01
CA ARG A 253 3.59 -16.48 13.20
C ARG A 253 3.77 -15.57 11.98
N SER A 254 4.19 -16.09 10.82
CA SER A 254 4.46 -15.33 9.60
C SER A 254 3.21 -14.72 8.95
N ILE A 255 2.01 -15.24 9.21
CA ILE A 255 0.77 -14.74 8.60
C ILE A 255 0.37 -13.39 9.23
N GLN A 256 0.86 -12.28 8.67
CA GLN A 256 0.41 -10.93 8.98
C GLN A 256 -0.61 -10.49 7.94
N LEU A 257 -1.90 -10.74 8.21
CA LEU A 257 -2.98 -10.27 7.34
C LEU A 257 -3.11 -8.76 7.48
N GLN A 258 -2.75 -8.03 6.43
CA GLN A 258 -3.01 -6.60 6.35
C GLN A 258 -4.47 -6.39 5.95
N PHE A 259 -5.26 -5.87 6.88
CA PHE A 259 -6.52 -5.26 6.50
C PHE A 259 -6.21 -3.95 5.79
N GLY A 260 -6.41 -3.91 4.46
CA GLY A 260 -6.55 -2.63 3.77
C GLY A 260 -7.65 -1.78 4.43
N SER A 261 -7.77 -0.50 4.10
CA SER A 261 -8.58 0.57 4.73
C SER A 261 -9.98 0.18 5.28
N ILE A 262 -10.04 -0.67 6.30
CA ILE A 262 -11.26 -1.18 6.92
C ILE A 262 -11.39 -0.45 8.25
N ASP A 263 -12.48 0.31 8.41
CA ASP A 263 -12.79 0.98 9.66
C ASP A 263 -13.33 -0.04 10.68
N PHE A 264 -12.47 -0.47 11.60
CA PHE A 264 -12.84 -1.37 12.71
C PHE A 264 -13.38 -0.62 13.93
N GLY A 265 -13.39 0.72 13.92
CA GLY A 265 -13.83 1.58 15.02
C GLY A 265 -12.91 1.59 16.25
N SER A 266 -11.97 0.63 16.39
CA SER A 266 -10.87 0.65 17.36
C SER A 266 -9.74 -0.29 16.96
N GLU A 267 -8.52 0.03 17.39
CA GLU A 267 -7.30 -0.78 17.17
C GLU A 267 -7.41 -2.17 17.82
N GLU A 268 -8.08 -2.29 18.96
CA GLU A 268 -8.33 -3.58 19.63
C GLU A 268 -9.20 -4.50 18.77
N LYS A 269 -10.22 -3.95 18.10
CA LYS A 269 -11.09 -4.71 17.19
C LYS A 269 -10.38 -5.12 15.92
N GLU A 270 -9.49 -4.29 15.40
CA GLU A 270 -8.63 -4.63 14.27
C GLU A 270 -7.68 -5.79 14.62
N LYS A 271 -7.00 -5.71 15.76
CA LYS A 271 -6.13 -6.79 16.27
C LYS A 271 -6.91 -8.09 16.50
N GLU A 272 -8.11 -7.99 17.06
CA GLU A 272 -8.99 -9.15 17.28
C GLU A 272 -9.46 -9.77 15.95
N ALA A 273 -9.84 -8.95 14.97
CA ALA A 273 -10.18 -9.39 13.62
C ALA A 273 -9.01 -10.10 12.94
N SER A 274 -7.79 -9.54 13.07
CA SER A 274 -6.57 -10.10 12.44
C SER A 274 -6.28 -11.47 13.00
N ARG A 275 -6.36 -11.58 14.33
CA ARG A 275 -6.13 -12.84 15.03
C ARG A 275 -7.14 -13.91 14.62
N LEU A 276 -8.43 -13.59 14.59
CA LEU A 276 -9.47 -14.57 14.23
C LEU A 276 -9.33 -15.05 12.78
N LEU A 277 -8.99 -14.15 11.85
CA LEU A 277 -8.78 -14.53 10.46
C LEU A 277 -7.48 -15.32 10.27
N GLN A 278 -6.41 -14.95 10.98
CA GLN A 278 -5.15 -15.71 11.01
C GLN A 278 -5.38 -17.12 11.56
N ASP A 279 -6.10 -17.25 12.67
CA ASP A 279 -6.45 -18.53 13.28
C ASP A 279 -7.26 -19.40 12.32
N ALA A 280 -8.21 -18.81 11.57
CA ALA A 280 -8.99 -19.51 10.55
C ALA A 280 -8.14 -20.04 9.39
N LEU A 281 -7.21 -19.22 8.87
CA LEU A 281 -6.35 -19.59 7.76
C LEU A 281 -5.30 -20.63 8.17
N LEU A 282 -4.70 -20.48 9.35
CA LEU A 282 -3.77 -21.48 9.90
C LEU A 282 -4.47 -22.82 10.12
N ALA A 283 -5.69 -22.82 10.65
CA ALA A 283 -6.47 -24.04 10.78
C ALA A 283 -6.77 -24.68 9.41
N ALA A 284 -7.11 -23.89 8.40
CA ALA A 284 -7.33 -24.41 7.04
C ALA A 284 -6.03 -24.98 6.41
N LEU A 285 -4.89 -24.32 6.62
CA LEU A 285 -3.59 -24.81 6.17
C LEU A 285 -3.18 -26.12 6.86
N ASN A 286 -3.52 -26.24 8.14
CA ASN A 286 -3.30 -27.44 8.95
C ASN A 286 -4.37 -28.51 8.72
N LYS A 287 -5.29 -28.29 7.78
CA LYS A 287 -6.39 -29.19 7.43
C LYS A 287 -7.33 -29.49 8.61
N ASP A 288 -7.41 -28.57 9.56
CA ASP A 288 -8.34 -28.59 10.69
C ASP A 288 -9.63 -27.83 10.30
N VAL A 289 -10.53 -28.54 9.65
CA VAL A 289 -11.80 -27.99 9.12
C VAL A 289 -12.68 -27.42 10.23
N ASP A 290 -12.73 -28.06 11.40
CA ASP A 290 -13.62 -27.68 12.49
C ASP A 290 -13.13 -26.38 13.16
N ARG A 291 -11.83 -26.28 13.43
CA ARG A 291 -11.23 -25.05 13.97
C ARG A 291 -11.29 -23.88 12.99
N SER A 292 -11.13 -24.15 11.68
CA SER A 292 -11.24 -23.13 10.64
C SER A 292 -12.66 -22.57 10.54
N ILE A 293 -13.68 -23.44 10.58
CA ILE A 293 -15.09 -23.03 10.60
C ILE A 293 -15.39 -22.19 11.85
N SER A 294 -15.00 -22.65 13.05
CA SER A 294 -15.30 -21.92 14.29
C SER A 294 -14.67 -20.53 14.32
N ALA A 295 -13.42 -20.37 13.86
CA ALA A 295 -12.76 -19.07 13.81
C ALA A 295 -13.43 -18.11 12.80
N LEU A 296 -13.89 -18.63 11.65
CA LEU A 296 -14.63 -17.84 10.65
C LEU A 296 -16.05 -17.47 11.11
N GLU A 297 -16.73 -18.34 11.86
CA GLU A 297 -18.03 -18.03 12.47
C GLU A 297 -17.89 -16.95 13.53
N GLU A 298 -16.91 -17.06 14.43
CA GLU A 298 -16.63 -16.05 15.45
C GLU A 298 -16.30 -14.69 14.82
N TYR A 299 -15.50 -14.70 13.74
CA TYR A 299 -15.24 -13.51 12.94
C TYR A 299 -16.53 -12.93 12.35
N GLY A 300 -17.38 -13.77 11.71
CA GLY A 300 -18.62 -13.33 11.08
C GLY A 300 -19.65 -12.77 12.07
N GLU A 301 -19.73 -13.31 13.28
CA GLU A 301 -20.62 -12.84 14.33
C GLU A 301 -20.21 -11.47 14.88
N LYS A 302 -18.90 -11.27 15.12
CA LYS A 302 -18.33 -10.03 15.67
C LYS A 302 -18.21 -8.93 14.62
N PHE A 303 -18.01 -9.30 13.35
CA PHE A 303 -17.74 -8.39 12.26
C PHE A 303 -18.72 -8.57 11.08
N ARG A 304 -20.03 -8.47 11.37
CA ARG A 304 -21.16 -8.72 10.44
C ARG A 304 -21.15 -7.95 9.11
N LYS A 305 -20.32 -6.91 8.96
CA LYS A 305 -20.24 -6.08 7.75
C LYS A 305 -19.30 -6.63 6.66
N TYR A 306 -18.57 -7.72 6.90
CA TYR A 306 -17.49 -8.15 6.01
C TYR A 306 -17.70 -9.56 5.44
N ASN A 307 -17.44 -9.70 4.14
CA ASN A 307 -17.86 -10.83 3.34
C ASN A 307 -16.77 -11.92 3.28
N LEU A 308 -16.71 -12.80 4.29
CA LEU A 308 -15.95 -14.08 4.24
C LEU A 308 -16.85 -15.28 3.92
N ASN A 309 -18.03 -15.02 3.33
CA ASN A 309 -19.06 -16.03 3.14
C ASN A 309 -18.65 -17.16 2.18
N SER A 310 -17.74 -16.90 1.24
CA SER A 310 -17.32 -17.90 0.24
C SER A 310 -16.52 -19.05 0.84
N MET A 311 -15.50 -18.75 1.65
CA MET A 311 -14.66 -19.76 2.32
C MET A 311 -15.45 -20.50 3.41
N LEU A 312 -16.17 -19.76 4.27
CA LEU A 312 -16.98 -20.35 5.34
C LEU A 312 -18.09 -21.26 4.79
N ARG A 313 -18.78 -20.84 3.71
CA ARG A 313 -19.79 -21.68 3.06
C ARG A 313 -19.16 -22.94 2.47
N TYR A 314 -18.05 -22.82 1.74
CA TYR A 314 -17.39 -23.98 1.14
C TYR A 314 -16.89 -24.99 2.19
N LEU A 315 -16.31 -24.50 3.29
CA LEU A 315 -15.89 -25.34 4.42
C LEU A 315 -17.07 -26.09 5.06
N LYS A 316 -18.22 -25.42 5.24
CA LYS A 316 -19.44 -26.03 5.80
C LYS A 316 -20.05 -27.07 4.87
N ASP A 317 -20.18 -26.74 3.59
CA ASP A 317 -20.81 -27.59 2.58
C ASP A 317 -20.00 -28.89 2.37
N ASN A 318 -18.67 -28.82 2.55
CA ASN A 318 -17.76 -29.96 2.36
C ASN A 318 -17.18 -30.49 3.68
N ARG A 319 -17.72 -30.09 4.84
CA ARG A 319 -17.15 -30.38 6.17
C ARG A 319 -16.83 -31.85 6.38
N THR A 320 -17.73 -32.75 5.97
CA THR A 320 -17.56 -34.20 6.15
C THR A 320 -16.45 -34.78 5.28
N ALA A 321 -16.27 -34.28 4.06
CA ALA A 321 -15.20 -34.69 3.16
C ALA A 321 -13.84 -34.17 3.62
N LEU A 322 -13.80 -32.91 4.07
CA LEU A 322 -12.58 -32.22 4.52
C LEU A 322 -12.00 -32.77 5.84
N LYS A 323 -12.75 -33.60 6.57
CA LYS A 323 -12.19 -34.38 7.69
C LYS A 323 -11.09 -35.34 7.24
N ASN A 324 -11.08 -35.74 5.97
CA ASN A 324 -9.94 -36.41 5.37
C ASN A 324 -8.92 -35.35 4.94
N PRO A 325 -7.70 -35.34 5.51
CA PRO A 325 -6.65 -34.41 5.10
C PRO A 325 -6.28 -34.52 3.61
N ASP A 326 -6.48 -35.67 2.97
CA ASP A 326 -6.12 -35.90 1.57
C ASP A 326 -7.28 -35.66 0.60
N ALA A 327 -8.40 -35.11 1.10
CA ALA A 327 -9.56 -34.75 0.28
C ALA A 327 -9.20 -33.73 -0.80
N ALA A 328 -9.68 -33.93 -2.02
CA ALA A 328 -9.44 -33.03 -3.15
C ALA A 328 -10.07 -31.63 -2.92
N GLU A 329 -11.08 -31.58 -2.07
CA GLU A 329 -11.80 -30.38 -1.63
C GLU A 329 -10.88 -29.38 -0.91
N TRP A 330 -9.76 -29.82 -0.31
CA TRP A 330 -8.75 -28.92 0.25
C TRP A 330 -8.11 -28.02 -0.82
N LYS A 331 -7.96 -28.51 -2.06
CA LYS A 331 -7.40 -27.73 -3.16
C LYS A 331 -8.28 -26.55 -3.54
N GLU A 332 -9.60 -26.73 -3.48
CA GLU A 332 -10.54 -25.65 -3.75
C GLU A 332 -10.53 -24.60 -2.64
N ILE A 333 -10.32 -25.00 -1.38
CA ILE A 333 -10.09 -24.06 -0.28
C ILE A 333 -8.83 -23.24 -0.52
N TYR A 334 -7.73 -23.88 -0.95
CA TYR A 334 -6.48 -23.18 -1.25
C TYR A 334 -6.65 -22.19 -2.41
N LYS A 335 -7.42 -22.54 -3.44
CA LYS A 335 -7.79 -21.62 -4.52
C LYS A 335 -8.61 -20.43 -4.03
N ILE A 336 -9.58 -20.64 -3.14
CA ILE A 336 -10.38 -19.57 -2.54
C ILE A 336 -9.48 -18.63 -1.72
N ILE A 337 -8.58 -19.18 -0.90
CA ILE A 337 -7.62 -18.42 -0.10
C ILE A 337 -6.70 -17.58 -1.01
N LEU A 338 -6.14 -18.17 -2.07
CA LEU A 338 -5.29 -17.44 -3.01
C LEU A 338 -6.08 -16.39 -3.81
N LYS A 339 -7.33 -16.65 -4.17
CA LYS A 339 -8.14 -15.68 -4.92
C LYS A 339 -8.46 -14.45 -4.06
N ASP A 340 -8.83 -14.66 -2.81
CA ASP A 340 -9.39 -13.61 -1.97
C ASP A 340 -8.34 -12.94 -1.06
N HIS A 341 -7.19 -13.59 -0.82
CA HIS A 341 -6.19 -13.17 0.16
C HIS A 341 -4.72 -13.29 -0.28
N LYS A 342 -4.40 -13.66 -1.55
CA LYS A 342 -2.99 -13.83 -2.00
C LYS A 342 -2.12 -12.60 -1.80
N ASP A 343 -2.67 -11.41 -1.95
CA ASP A 343 -2.00 -10.12 -1.74
C ASP A 343 -1.68 -9.81 -0.27
N LYS A 344 -2.27 -10.57 0.67
CA LYS A 344 -2.14 -10.39 2.12
C LYS A 344 -1.41 -11.54 2.80
N LEU A 345 -0.98 -12.54 2.05
CA LEU A 345 -0.30 -13.73 2.56
C LEU A 345 1.21 -13.64 2.33
N PRO A 346 2.02 -14.17 3.26
CA PRO A 346 3.45 -14.35 3.05
C PRO A 346 3.76 -15.19 1.81
N GLU A 347 4.85 -14.88 1.09
CA GLU A 347 5.23 -15.55 -0.16
C GLU A 347 5.46 -17.06 0.02
N ASP A 348 5.95 -17.50 1.18
CA ASP A 348 6.14 -18.91 1.52
C ASP A 348 4.79 -19.64 1.68
N ILE A 349 3.79 -18.97 2.28
CA ILE A 349 2.44 -19.51 2.39
C ILE A 349 1.76 -19.56 1.03
N VAL A 350 1.93 -18.52 0.20
CA VAL A 350 1.43 -18.49 -1.18
C VAL A 350 2.05 -19.61 -2.01
N ALA A 351 3.38 -19.80 -1.95
CA ALA A 351 4.08 -20.86 -2.67
C ALA A 351 3.64 -22.26 -2.21
N ARG A 352 3.43 -22.45 -0.90
CA ARG A 352 2.92 -23.72 -0.35
C ARG A 352 1.49 -24.02 -0.80
N LEU A 353 0.62 -23.01 -0.84
CA LEU A 353 -0.75 -23.12 -1.34
C LEU A 353 -0.76 -23.44 -2.84
N GLU A 354 0.06 -22.75 -3.64
CA GLU A 354 0.20 -22.98 -5.09
C GLU A 354 0.75 -24.38 -5.39
N ALA A 355 1.68 -24.89 -4.58
CA ALA A 355 2.21 -26.25 -4.71
C ALA A 355 1.22 -27.35 -4.29
N SER A 356 0.20 -27.00 -3.49
CA SER A 356 -0.81 -27.93 -2.96
C SER A 356 -2.06 -28.04 -3.84
N ILE A 357 -2.19 -27.20 -4.86
CA ILE A 357 -3.27 -27.20 -5.87
C ILE A 357 -2.83 -28.06 -7.05
#